data_AF-A0AAV4NB01-F1
#
_entry.id   AF-A0AAV4NB01-F1
#
_cell.length_a   1.000
_cell.length_b   1.000
_cell.length_c   1.000
_cell.angle_alpha   90.00
_cell.angle_beta   90.00
_cell.angle_gamma   90.00
#
_symmetry.space_group_name_H-M   'P 1'
#
loop_
_entity.id
_entity.type
_entity.pdbx_description
1 polymer ?
#
loop_
_entity_poly.entity_id
_entity_poly.type
_entity_poly.pdbx_seq_one_letter_code
_entity_poly.pdbx_strand_id
1 'polypeptide(L)'
;MGAVLGAVTAGQLACCCGSAACSLCCSACPSCKNSTSTRIMYALMLLLTTIVSCIMLSPDIEKKLKSLPFCDEKCDSAVGYLAVYRLIFALTLFFLLFSVLMIGVKSSRDARAGIQNGFWAIKYLLLIGGMVGAFFIPDKTTFGSGQ
;
A
#
# COMPACT_ATOMS: atom_id res chain seq x y z
N MET A 1 -12.50 35.52 -3.81
CA MET A 1 -12.24 34.32 -4.62
C MET A 1 -11.09 33.48 -4.01
N GLY A 2 -11.25 33.03 -2.76
CA GLY A 2 -10.17 32.30 -2.06
C GLY A 2 -10.65 31.29 -1.01
N ALA A 3 -11.90 31.37 -0.56
CA ALA A 3 -12.46 30.45 0.44
C ALA A 3 -13.14 29.20 -0.17
N VAL A 4 -13.41 29.19 -1.48
CA VAL A 4 -14.11 28.08 -2.15
C VAL A 4 -13.14 26.97 -2.60
N LEU A 5 -11.84 27.24 -2.69
CA LEU A 5 -10.82 26.23 -3.03
C LEU A 5 -10.31 25.46 -1.80
N GLY A 6 -10.45 26.01 -0.58
CA GLY A 6 -10.01 25.35 0.66
C GLY A 6 -11.01 24.32 1.22
N ALA A 7 -12.30 24.47 0.92
CA ALA A 7 -13.33 23.52 1.36
C ALA A 7 -13.43 22.27 0.44
N VAL A 8 -12.74 22.27 -0.70
CA VAL A 8 -12.74 21.19 -1.70
C VAL A 8 -11.63 20.17 -1.43
N THR A 9 -10.66 20.42 -0.54
CA THR A 9 -9.40 19.65 -0.54
C THR A 9 -9.25 18.60 0.56
N ALA A 10 -9.95 18.67 1.70
CA ALA A 10 -9.83 17.65 2.75
C ALA A 10 -11.08 16.77 2.88
N GLY A 11 -12.27 17.38 2.93
CA GLY A 11 -13.54 16.66 3.05
C GLY A 11 -13.91 15.86 1.80
N GLN A 12 -13.59 16.38 0.61
CA GLN A 12 -13.83 15.66 -0.66
C GLN A 12 -12.85 14.51 -0.86
N LEU A 13 -11.59 14.68 -0.48
CA LEU A 13 -10.60 13.60 -0.48
C LEU A 13 -10.99 12.52 0.54
N ALA A 14 -11.36 12.87 1.77
CA ALA A 14 -11.83 11.91 2.76
C ALA A 14 -13.08 11.13 2.26
N CYS A 15 -14.00 11.80 1.56
CA CYS A 15 -15.21 11.17 1.02
C CYS A 15 -14.96 10.33 -0.26
N CYS A 16 -14.02 10.74 -1.13
CA CYS A 16 -13.62 9.98 -2.32
C CYS A 16 -12.65 8.83 -1.97
N CYS A 17 -11.95 8.90 -0.83
CA CYS A 17 -11.15 7.81 -0.25
C CYS A 17 -11.99 6.81 0.58
N GLY A 18 -13.28 7.07 0.77
CA GLY A 18 -14.18 6.28 1.62
C GLY A 18 -15.57 6.13 1.02
N SER A 19 -15.72 6.12 -0.31
CA SER A 19 -17.01 6.30 -0.99
C SER A 19 -18.13 5.34 -0.57
N ALA A 20 -17.82 4.16 -0.02
CA ALA A 20 -18.82 3.26 0.56
C ALA A 20 -19.27 3.65 1.98
N ALA A 21 -18.37 4.22 2.81
CA ALA A 21 -18.69 4.71 4.15
C ALA A 21 -19.31 6.12 4.11
N CYS A 22 -18.89 6.94 3.14
CA CYS A 22 -19.36 8.31 2.99
C CYS A 22 -20.77 8.38 2.38
N SER A 23 -21.17 7.42 1.53
CA SER A 23 -22.55 7.34 1.01
C SER A 23 -23.59 6.91 2.05
N LEU A 24 -23.16 6.27 3.15
CA LEU A 24 -24.01 5.95 4.31
C LEU A 24 -24.16 7.13 5.28
N CYS A 25 -23.22 8.08 5.26
CA CYS A 25 -23.15 9.17 6.23
C CYS A 25 -23.59 10.54 5.67
N CYS A 26 -23.52 10.77 4.35
CA CYS A 26 -23.79 12.07 3.74
C CYS A 26 -24.54 11.93 2.39
N SER A 27 -25.83 12.32 2.33
CA SER A 27 -26.57 12.40 1.05
C SER A 27 -26.20 13.63 0.19
N ALA A 28 -25.39 14.55 0.72
CA ALA A 28 -25.03 15.83 0.11
C ALA A 28 -23.63 15.84 -0.54
N CYS A 29 -22.90 14.72 -0.56
CA CYS A 29 -21.57 14.67 -1.16
C CYS A 29 -21.65 14.40 -2.68
N PRO A 30 -20.96 15.20 -3.52
CA PRO A 30 -20.95 15.00 -4.97
C PRO A 30 -20.32 13.65 -5.31
N SER A 31 -20.97 12.91 -6.22
CA SER A 31 -20.55 11.58 -6.65
C SER A 31 -19.25 11.66 -7.47
N CYS A 32 -18.10 11.51 -6.81
CA CYS A 32 -16.83 11.18 -7.47
C CYS A 32 -17.06 9.92 -8.33
N LYS A 33 -16.74 9.98 -9.64
CA LYS A 33 -16.78 8.77 -10.49
C LYS A 33 -15.93 7.68 -9.85
N ASN A 34 -16.62 6.67 -9.31
CA ASN A 34 -16.05 5.61 -8.50
C ASN A 34 -14.81 5.01 -9.17
N SER A 35 -14.85 4.72 -10.47
CA SER A 35 -13.72 4.11 -11.19
C SER A 35 -12.47 4.99 -11.30
N THR A 36 -12.58 6.32 -11.33
CA THR A 36 -11.40 7.22 -11.40
C THR A 36 -10.74 7.33 -10.03
N SER A 37 -11.53 7.43 -8.96
CA SER A 37 -11.02 7.45 -7.58
C SER A 37 -10.18 6.20 -7.29
N THR A 38 -10.67 5.02 -7.67
CA THR A 38 -9.98 3.75 -7.43
C THR A 38 -8.60 3.68 -8.06
N ARG A 39 -8.46 4.21 -9.28
CA ARG A 39 -7.17 4.25 -10.00
C ARG A 39 -6.19 5.18 -9.32
N ILE A 40 -6.64 6.36 -8.90
CA ILE A 40 -5.82 7.33 -8.16
C ILE A 40 -5.35 6.72 -6.84
N MET A 41 -6.23 6.05 -6.11
CA MET A 41 -5.89 5.46 -4.81
C MET A 41 -4.87 4.32 -4.91
N TYR A 42 -4.99 3.43 -5.90
CA TYR A 42 -3.95 2.43 -6.15
C TYR A 42 -2.64 3.05 -6.64
N ALA A 43 -2.68 4.12 -7.44
CA ALA A 43 -1.49 4.85 -7.84
C ALA A 43 -0.78 5.51 -6.65
N LEU A 44 -1.55 6.11 -5.72
CA LEU A 44 -1.01 6.66 -4.47
C LEU A 44 -0.39 5.57 -3.59
N MET A 45 -1.03 4.40 -3.48
CA MET A 45 -0.48 3.26 -2.75
C MET A 45 0.88 2.81 -3.33
N LEU A 46 0.99 2.73 -4.66
CA LEU A 46 2.26 2.43 -5.33
C LEU A 46 3.29 3.53 -5.09
N LEU A 47 2.91 4.80 -5.25
CA LEU A 47 3.80 5.95 -5.05
C LEU A 47 4.35 6.00 -3.62
N LEU A 48 3.49 5.84 -2.62
CA LEU A 48 3.89 5.81 -1.21
C LEU A 48 4.82 4.64 -0.93
N THR A 49 4.53 3.46 -1.48
CA THR A 49 5.42 2.29 -1.33
C THR A 49 6.80 2.56 -1.94
N THR A 50 6.85 3.17 -3.13
CA THR A 50 8.12 3.55 -3.77
C THR A 50 8.89 4.57 -2.93
N ILE A 51 8.23 5.59 -2.36
CA ILE A 51 8.87 6.56 -1.47
C ILE A 51 9.48 5.85 -0.25
N VAL A 52 8.75 4.94 0.37
CA VAL A 52 9.25 4.14 1.51
C VAL A 52 10.43 3.27 1.09
N SER A 53 10.38 2.62 -0.07
CA SER A 53 11.50 1.85 -0.61
C SER A 53 12.74 2.72 -0.84
N CYS A 54 12.59 3.93 -1.37
CA CYS A 54 13.69 4.88 -1.53
C CYS A 54 14.29 5.29 -0.17
N ILE A 55 13.45 5.48 0.86
CA ILE A 55 13.91 5.80 2.22
C ILE A 55 14.69 4.62 2.82
N MET A 56 14.28 3.37 2.58
CA MET A 56 14.97 2.18 3.08
C MET A 56 16.35 1.96 2.45
N LEU A 57 16.60 2.54 1.26
CA LEU A 57 17.91 2.52 0.61
C LEU A 57 18.89 3.56 1.19
N SER A 58 18.39 4.52 1.98
CA SER A 58 19.25 5.54 2.60
C SER A 58 20.17 4.93 3.66
N PRO A 59 21.44 5.36 3.72
CA PRO A 59 22.45 4.79 4.62
C PRO A 59 22.12 4.98 6.11
N ASP A 60 21.32 6.00 6.45
CA ASP A 60 20.89 6.23 7.84
C ASP A 60 19.88 5.18 8.31
N ILE A 61 18.99 4.73 7.44
CA ILE A 61 18.02 3.69 7.73
C ILE A 61 18.69 2.32 7.78
N GLU A 62 19.67 2.08 6.90
CA GLU A 62 20.46 0.86 6.92
C GLU A 62 21.18 0.67 8.26
N LYS A 63 21.81 1.72 8.81
CA LYS A 63 22.44 1.68 10.14
C LYS A 63 21.45 1.35 11.25
N LYS A 64 20.22 1.88 11.18
CA LYS A 64 19.15 1.58 12.14
C LYS A 64 18.66 0.14 12.00
N LEU A 65 18.56 -0.37 10.79
CA LEU A 65 18.17 -1.76 10.53
C LEU A 65 19.22 -2.76 11.02
N LYS A 66 20.52 -2.45 10.87
CA LYS A 66 21.63 -3.26 11.41
C LYS A 66 21.60 -3.37 12.93
N SER A 67 21.02 -2.40 13.63
CA SER A 67 20.89 -2.41 15.09
C SER A 67 19.71 -3.26 15.60
N LEU A 68 18.86 -3.78 14.71
CA LEU A 68 17.70 -4.59 15.09
C LEU A 68 18.09 -6.07 15.23
N PRO A 69 17.43 -6.84 16.12
CA PRO A 69 17.73 -8.25 16.38
C PRO A 69 17.44 -9.19 15.19
N PHE A 70 17.02 -8.65 14.04
CA PHE A 70 16.81 -9.39 12.80
C PHE A 70 18.08 -9.46 11.93
N CYS A 71 19.12 -8.69 12.28
CA CYS A 71 20.46 -8.79 11.71
C CYS A 71 21.39 -9.52 12.69
N ASP A 72 21.83 -10.73 12.33
CA ASP A 72 22.98 -11.37 13.00
C ASP A 72 24.30 -10.75 12.52
N GLU A 73 25.42 -11.07 13.17
CA GLU A 73 26.76 -10.50 12.91
C GLU A 73 27.28 -10.66 11.46
N LYS A 74 26.55 -11.39 10.61
CA LYS A 74 26.79 -11.52 9.16
C LYS A 74 25.87 -10.66 8.30
N CYS A 75 25.24 -9.63 8.86
CA CYS A 75 24.42 -8.70 8.10
C CYS A 75 25.30 -7.87 7.16
N ASP A 76 25.46 -8.38 5.94
CA ASP A 76 26.24 -7.79 4.86
C ASP A 76 25.73 -6.38 4.51
N SER A 77 26.50 -5.63 3.73
CA SER A 77 26.19 -4.25 3.30
C SER A 77 24.91 -4.11 2.46
N ALA A 78 24.13 -5.18 2.29
CA ALA A 78 22.92 -5.24 1.47
C ALA A 78 21.59 -5.22 2.25
N VAL A 79 21.59 -4.94 3.57
CA VAL A 79 20.37 -4.94 4.41
C VAL A 79 19.27 -4.01 3.87
N GLY A 80 19.66 -2.83 3.35
CA GLY A 80 18.71 -1.89 2.74
C GLY A 80 18.00 -2.47 1.51
N TYR A 81 18.74 -3.14 0.62
CA TYR A 81 18.18 -3.81 -0.56
C TYR A 81 17.24 -4.94 -0.17
N LEU A 82 17.62 -5.75 0.81
CA LEU A 82 16.79 -6.84 1.32
C LEU A 82 15.45 -6.31 1.89
N ALA A 83 15.50 -5.20 2.62
CA ALA A 83 14.29 -4.54 3.13
C ALA A 83 13.38 -4.07 1.97
N VAL A 84 13.95 -3.49 0.92
CA VAL A 84 13.20 -3.11 -0.29
C VAL A 84 12.58 -4.33 -0.97
N TYR A 85 13.29 -5.46 -1.08
CA TYR A 85 12.74 -6.69 -1.63
C TYR A 85 11.53 -7.20 -0.84
N ARG A 86 11.58 -7.14 0.50
CA ARG A 86 10.46 -7.53 1.37
C ARG A 86 9.24 -6.63 1.20
N LEU A 87 9.45 -5.31 1.09
CA LEU A 87 8.38 -4.35 0.83
C LEU A 87 7.71 -4.60 -0.53
N ILE A 88 8.52 -4.77 -1.58
CA ILE A 88 8.02 -5.04 -2.94
C ILE A 88 7.32 -6.40 -2.98
N PHE A 89 7.85 -7.42 -2.30
CA PHE A 89 7.22 -8.74 -2.20
C PHE A 89 5.81 -8.65 -1.59
N ALA A 90 5.65 -7.95 -0.47
CA ALA A 90 4.34 -7.75 0.15
C ALA A 90 3.36 -7.00 -0.78
N LEU A 91 3.86 -5.97 -1.48
CA LEU A 91 3.08 -5.22 -2.47
C LEU A 91 2.63 -6.11 -3.64
N THR A 92 3.53 -6.94 -4.17
CA THR A 92 3.21 -7.88 -5.26
C THR A 92 2.16 -8.89 -4.81
N LEU A 93 2.30 -9.47 -3.61
CA LEU A 93 1.31 -10.41 -3.07
C LEU A 93 -0.06 -9.75 -2.89
N PHE A 94 -0.10 -8.49 -2.43
CA PHE A 94 -1.34 -7.73 -2.31
C PHE A 94 -2.04 -7.57 -3.66
N PHE A 95 -1.32 -7.10 -4.69
CA PHE A 95 -1.92 -6.91 -6.02
C PHE A 95 -2.27 -8.24 -6.70
N LEU A 96 -1.49 -9.30 -6.47
CA LEU A 96 -1.79 -10.63 -6.98
C LEU A 96 -3.06 -11.20 -6.35
N LEU A 97 -3.23 -11.07 -5.02
CA LEU A 97 -4.45 -11.44 -4.33
C LEU A 97 -5.66 -10.70 -4.92
N PHE A 98 -5.57 -9.38 -5.07
CA PHE A 98 -6.64 -8.57 -5.66
C PHE A 98 -6.90 -8.91 -7.13
N SER A 99 -5.87 -9.28 -7.90
CA SER A 99 -6.00 -9.77 -9.27
C SER A 99 -6.83 -11.06 -9.31
N VAL A 100 -6.49 -12.03 -8.47
CA VAL A 100 -7.22 -13.31 -8.37
C VAL A 100 -8.67 -13.11 -7.92
N LEU A 101 -8.92 -12.24 -6.93
CA LEU A 101 -10.27 -11.92 -6.45
C LEU A 101 -11.17 -11.28 -7.53
N MET A 102 -10.56 -10.63 -8.53
CA MET A 102 -11.27 -9.92 -9.60
C MET A 102 -11.45 -10.75 -10.88
N ILE A 103 -10.97 -11.99 -10.92
CA ILE A 103 -11.16 -12.88 -12.07
C ILE A 103 -12.67 -13.14 -12.28
N GLY A 104 -13.14 -12.94 -13.51
CA GLY A 104 -14.52 -13.25 -13.90
C GLY A 104 -15.57 -12.22 -13.50
N VAL A 105 -15.19 -11.04 -13.01
CA VAL A 105 -16.11 -9.90 -12.84
C VAL A 105 -16.47 -9.33 -14.21
N LYS A 106 -17.77 -9.33 -14.54
CA LYS A 106 -18.28 -8.85 -15.84
C LYS A 106 -19.10 -7.55 -15.72
N SER A 107 -19.53 -7.19 -14.52
CA SER A 107 -20.43 -6.06 -14.28
C SER A 107 -20.08 -5.31 -12.99
N SER A 108 -20.19 -3.98 -13.02
CA SER A 108 -19.98 -3.11 -11.86
C SER A 108 -21.06 -3.25 -10.77
N ARG A 109 -22.07 -4.10 -10.99
CA ARG A 109 -23.10 -4.47 -10.00
C ARG A 109 -22.74 -5.71 -9.18
N ASP A 110 -21.66 -6.42 -9.53
CA ASP A 110 -21.19 -7.55 -8.74
C ASP A 110 -20.80 -7.06 -7.34
N ALA A 111 -21.11 -7.83 -6.29
CA ALA A 111 -20.71 -7.50 -4.91
C ALA A 111 -19.19 -7.26 -4.76
N ARG A 112 -18.38 -7.93 -5.61
CA ARG A 112 -16.92 -7.76 -5.70
C ARG A 112 -16.49 -6.38 -6.16
N ALA A 113 -17.32 -5.67 -6.93
CA ALA A 113 -17.06 -4.28 -7.31
C ALA A 113 -17.00 -3.36 -6.08
N GLY A 114 -17.80 -3.66 -5.04
CA GLY A 114 -17.73 -2.94 -3.75
C GLY A 114 -16.39 -3.12 -3.04
N ILE A 115 -15.79 -4.31 -3.11
CA ILE A 115 -14.46 -4.59 -2.56
C ILE A 115 -13.39 -3.86 -3.37
N GLN A 116 -13.49 -3.84 -4.70
CA GLN A 116 -12.51 -3.15 -5.54
C GLN A 116 -12.57 -1.63 -5.36
N ASN A 117 -13.76 -1.05 -5.24
CA ASN A 117 -13.99 0.39 -5.19
C ASN A 117 -14.04 1.00 -3.78
N GLY A 118 -14.22 0.16 -2.75
CA GLY A 118 -14.37 0.57 -1.36
C GLY A 118 -13.30 0.03 -0.42
N PHE A 119 -13.58 0.13 0.87
CA PHE A 119 -12.78 -0.43 1.98
C PHE A 119 -11.27 -0.13 1.93
N TRP A 120 -10.92 1.12 1.60
CA TRP A 120 -9.52 1.56 1.45
C TRP A 120 -8.71 1.40 2.73
N ALA A 121 -9.25 1.79 3.88
CA ALA A 121 -8.56 1.64 5.17
C ALA A 121 -8.14 0.18 5.43
N ILE A 122 -9.03 -0.78 5.16
CA ILE A 122 -8.75 -2.21 5.32
C ILE A 122 -7.63 -2.65 4.36
N LYS A 123 -7.65 -2.18 3.10
CA LYS A 123 -6.60 -2.47 2.12
C LYS A 123 -5.23 -1.94 2.56
N TYR A 124 -5.17 -0.70 3.03
CA TYR A 124 -3.92 -0.12 3.55
C TYR A 124 -3.43 -0.88 4.78
N LEU A 125 -4.32 -1.26 5.70
CA LEU A 125 -3.96 -2.04 6.87
C LEU A 125 -3.44 -3.44 6.48
N LEU A 126 -4.09 -4.11 5.52
CA LEU A 126 -3.63 -5.39 4.98
C LEU A 126 -2.24 -5.27 4.36
N LEU A 127 -2.00 -4.22 3.56
CA LEU A 127 -0.71 -3.98 2.92
C LEU A 127 0.39 -3.69 3.95
N ILE A 128 0.14 -2.78 4.90
CA ILE A 128 1.09 -2.44 5.96
C ILE A 128 1.38 -3.66 6.84
N GLY A 129 0.34 -4.43 7.19
CA GLY A 129 0.49 -5.69 7.94
C GLY A 129 1.32 -6.71 7.16
N GLY A 130 1.10 -6.84 5.86
CA GLY A 130 1.91 -7.69 4.97
C GLY A 130 3.36 -7.25 4.89
N MET A 131 3.61 -5.94 4.80
CA MET A 131 4.97 -5.36 4.79
C MET A 131 5.69 -5.65 6.11
N VAL A 132 5.05 -5.39 7.25
CA VAL A 132 5.59 -5.70 8.59
C VAL A 132 5.81 -7.20 8.74
N GLY A 133 4.86 -8.03 8.32
CA GLY A 133 4.95 -9.48 8.32
C GLY A 133 6.12 -10.01 7.48
N ALA A 134 6.41 -9.38 6.35
CA ALA A 134 7.53 -9.76 5.48
C ALA A 134 8.89 -9.57 6.16
N PHE A 135 9.01 -8.71 7.19
CA PHE A 135 10.24 -8.59 7.98
C PHE A 135 10.50 -9.79 8.90
N PHE A 136 9.47 -10.56 9.25
CA PHE A 136 9.59 -11.77 10.06
C PHE A 136 9.96 -13.00 9.23
N ILE A 137 10.07 -12.89 7.91
CA ILE A 137 10.53 -13.99 7.05
C ILE A 137 12.05 -14.15 7.28
N PRO A 138 12.51 -15.26 7.88
CA PRO A 138 13.93 -15.45 8.17
C PRO A 138 14.70 -15.64 6.87
N ASP A 139 15.83 -14.94 6.72
CA ASP A 139 16.75 -15.14 5.60
C ASP A 139 17.52 -16.43 5.81
N LYS A 140 16.88 -17.55 5.50
CA LYS A 140 17.56 -18.83 5.40
C LYS A 140 18.25 -18.85 4.03
N THR A 141 19.41 -18.21 3.95
CA THR A 141 20.44 -18.48 2.92
C THR A 141 19.90 -18.61 1.49
N THR A 142 19.66 -17.51 0.79
CA THR A 142 19.37 -17.59 -0.67
C THR A 142 20.01 -16.47 -1.49
N PHE A 143 20.47 -15.38 -0.88
CA PHE A 143 21.25 -14.36 -1.59
C PHE A 143 22.72 -14.43 -1.15
N GLY A 144 23.54 -15.15 -1.92
CA GLY A 144 25.00 -14.97 -1.87
C GLY A 144 25.87 -16.02 -1.16
N SER A 145 25.48 -17.29 -1.03
CA SER A 145 26.49 -18.36 -0.78
C SER A 145 27.24 -18.69 -2.08
N GLY A 146 27.95 -17.69 -2.58
CA GLY A 146 28.71 -17.68 -3.82
C GLY A 146 29.81 -16.62 -3.80
N GLN A 147 30.45 -16.40 -2.65
CA GLN A 147 31.90 -16.22 -2.44
C GLN A 147 32.18 -15.79 -1.00
#